data_AF-A0A1W9HFR2-F1
#
_entry.id   AF-A0A1W9HFR2-F1
#
_cell.length_a   1.000
_cell.length_b   1.000
_cell.length_c   1.000
_cell.angle_alpha   90.00
_cell.angle_beta   90.00
_cell.angle_gamma   90.00
#
_symmetry.space_group_name_H-M   'P 1'
#
loop_
_entity.id
_entity.type
_entity.pdbx_description
1 polymer ?
#
loop_
_entity_poly.entity_id
_entity_poly.type
_entity_poly.pdbx_seq_one_letter_code
_entity_poly.pdbx_strand_id
1 'polypeptide(L)'
;MTIDHVVPISKGGRHEWDNVVAACGQCNNRKGNKMPDQVDMALLKRPQRPNWLPIREFDFNSGGLPSSWQVYLGALVAESS
;
A
#
# COMPACT_ATOMS: atom_id res chain seq x y z
N MET A 1 12.61 3.34 -3.02
CA MET A 1 11.48 2.38 -3.04
C MET A 1 10.38 2.98 -3.92
N THR A 2 9.71 2.19 -4.75
CA THR A 2 8.61 2.59 -5.64
C THR A 2 7.44 1.60 -5.50
N ILE A 3 6.29 1.95 -6.07
CA ILE A 3 5.15 1.05 -6.22
C ILE A 3 5.13 0.56 -7.68
N ASP A 4 4.99 -0.75 -7.87
CA ASP A 4 4.83 -1.40 -9.18
C ASP A 4 3.48 -2.12 -9.24
N HIS A 5 2.89 -2.16 -10.44
CA HIS A 5 1.63 -2.85 -10.68
C HIS A 5 1.90 -4.22 -11.29
N VAL A 6 1.45 -5.29 -10.64
CA VAL A 6 1.60 -6.67 -11.12
C VAL A 6 1.08 -6.80 -12.56
N VAL A 7 -0.17 -6.38 -12.77
CA VAL A 7 -0.74 -6.09 -14.08
C VAL A 7 -0.50 -4.61 -14.41
N PRO A 8 0.30 -4.26 -15.43
CA PRO A 8 0.50 -2.88 -15.85
C PRO A 8 -0.81 -2.18 -16.18
N ILE A 9 -0.89 -0.89 -15.88
CA ILE A 9 -2.05 -0.03 -16.21
C ILE A 9 -2.36 -0.10 -17.71
N SER A 10 -1.33 -0.09 -18.56
CA SER A 10 -1.50 -0.20 -20.02
C SER A 10 -2.15 -1.50 -20.50
N LYS A 11 -2.26 -2.51 -19.61
CA LYS A 11 -2.92 -3.81 -19.86
C LYS A 11 -4.21 -3.95 -19.03
N GLY A 12 -4.74 -2.85 -18.49
CA GLY A 12 -5.98 -2.83 -17.72
C GLY A 12 -5.83 -3.12 -16.22
N GLY A 13 -4.60 -3.17 -15.70
CA GLY A 13 -4.38 -3.33 -14.26
C GLY A 13 -4.83 -2.10 -13.46
N ARG A 14 -5.47 -2.34 -12.31
CA ARG A 14 -6.01 -1.28 -11.43
C ARG A 14 -5.05 -0.95 -10.29
N HIS A 15 -5.17 0.23 -9.72
CA HIS A 15 -4.39 0.62 -8.54
C HIS A 15 -5.08 0.13 -7.25
N GLU A 16 -5.01 -1.17 -7.02
CA GLU A 16 -5.70 -1.88 -5.94
C GLU A 16 -4.74 -2.78 -5.14
N TRP A 17 -5.09 -3.10 -3.90
CA TRP A 17 -4.27 -3.88 -2.96
C TRP A 17 -3.81 -5.24 -3.49
N ASP A 18 -4.57 -5.83 -4.40
CA ASP A 18 -4.32 -7.12 -5.05
C ASP A 18 -3.49 -7.00 -6.35
N ASN A 19 -3.08 -5.77 -6.71
CA ASN A 19 -2.33 -5.50 -7.93
C ASN A 19 -1.10 -4.61 -7.71
N VAL A 20 -0.87 -4.08 -6.52
CA VAL A 20 0.31 -3.23 -6.23
C VAL A 20 1.30 -3.92 -5.30
N VAL A 21 2.59 -3.77 -5.61
CA VAL A 21 3.70 -4.29 -4.82
C VAL A 21 4.80 -3.24 -4.65
N ALA A 22 5.62 -3.38 -3.61
CA ALA A 22 6.82 -2.58 -3.45
C ALA A 22 7.93 -3.09 -4.36
N ALA A 23 8.60 -2.18 -5.07
CA ALA A 23 9.72 -2.51 -5.96
C ALA A 23 10.85 -1.48 -5.82
N CYS A 24 12.08 -1.84 -6.16
CA CYS A 24 13.12 -0.84 -6.38
C CYS A 24 12.96 -0.20 -7.77
N GLY A 25 13.53 0.98 -7.99
CA GLY A 25 13.41 1.69 -9.28
C GLY A 25 13.94 0.88 -10.46
N GLN A 26 15.05 0.14 -10.28
CA GLN A 26 15.61 -0.72 -11.33
C GLN A 26 14.69 -1.89 -11.69
N CYS A 27 14.12 -2.57 -10.69
CA CYS A 27 13.17 -3.66 -10.91
C CYS A 27 11.89 -3.15 -11.59
N ASN A 28 11.35 -2.03 -11.13
CA ASN A 28 10.16 -1.40 -11.71
C ASN A 28 10.41 -1.03 -13.19
N ASN A 29 11.55 -0.42 -13.49
CA ASN A 29 11.93 -0.08 -14.87
C ASN A 29 12.16 -1.33 -15.74
N ARG A 30 12.79 -2.39 -15.20
CA ARG A 30 13.02 -3.65 -15.93
C ARG A 30 11.69 -4.32 -16.33
N LYS A 31 10.71 -4.34 -15.41
CA LYS A 31 9.39 -4.89 -15.68
C LYS A 31 8.60 -4.00 -16.65
N GLY A 32 8.55 -2.70 -16.40
CA GLY A 32 7.85 -1.73 -17.24
C GLY A 32 6.40 -2.14 -17.52
N ASN A 33 6.01 -2.16 -18.79
CA ASN A 33 4.65 -2.55 -19.23
C ASN A 33 4.48 -4.07 -19.46
N LYS A 34 5.42 -4.89 -18.98
CA LYS A 34 5.36 -6.35 -19.12
C LYS A 34 4.69 -7.00 -17.90
N MET A 35 4.15 -8.19 -18.12
CA MET A 35 3.73 -9.08 -17.06
C MET A 35 4.97 -9.65 -16.32
N PRO A 36 4.86 -10.04 -15.05
CA PRO A 36 6.01 -10.54 -14.30
C PRO A 36 6.63 -11.82 -14.91
N ASP A 37 5.82 -12.68 -15.51
CA ASP A 37 6.25 -13.90 -16.22
C ASP A 37 7.02 -13.60 -17.51
N GLN A 38 6.75 -12.48 -18.19
CA GLN A 38 7.45 -12.05 -19.40
C GLN A 38 8.89 -11.57 -19.15
N VAL A 39 9.31 -11.39 -17.89
CA VAL A 39 10.64 -10.89 -17.50
C VAL A 39 11.31 -11.72 -16.41
N ASP A 40 10.78 -12.91 -16.13
CA ASP A 40 11.25 -13.82 -15.08
C ASP A 40 11.28 -13.18 -13.68
N MET A 41 10.26 -12.38 -13.37
CA MET A 41 10.12 -11.69 -12.08
C MET A 41 8.93 -12.26 -11.30
N ALA A 42 9.04 -13.50 -10.85
CA ALA A 42 7.98 -14.13 -10.06
C ALA A 42 7.74 -13.39 -8.73
N LEU A 43 6.46 -13.25 -8.37
CA LEU A 43 6.07 -12.66 -7.09
C LEU A 43 6.42 -13.62 -5.95
N LEU A 44 7.11 -13.09 -4.92
CA LEU A 44 7.39 -13.85 -3.69
C LEU A 44 6.11 -14.16 -2.90
N LYS A 45 5.14 -13.24 -2.95
CA LYS A 45 3.83 -13.37 -2.31
C LYS A 45 2.79 -12.67 -3.17
N ARG A 46 1.58 -13.22 -3.21
CA ARG A 46 0.45 -12.54 -3.86
C ARG A 46 0.11 -11.25 -3.09
N PRO A 47 0.03 -10.09 -3.77
CA PRO A 47 -0.47 -8.87 -3.15
C PRO A 47 -1.90 -9.11 -2.68
N GLN A 48 -2.22 -8.62 -1.49
CA GLN A 48 -3.53 -8.76 -0.88
C GLN A 48 -3.74 -7.62 0.11
N ARG A 49 -5.00 -7.27 0.33
CA ARG A 49 -5.37 -6.32 1.37
C ARG A 49 -4.92 -6.86 2.74
N PRO A 50 -4.34 -6.01 3.62
CA PRO A 50 -4.07 -6.41 5.00
C PRO A 50 -5.35 -6.82 5.73
N ASN A 51 -5.27 -7.91 6.49
CA ASN A 51 -6.39 -8.39 7.32
C ASN A 51 -6.57 -7.58 8.61
N TRP A 52 -5.55 -6.80 9.01
CA TRP A 52 -5.59 -5.94 10.18
C TRP A 52 -5.35 -4.48 9.77
N LEU A 53 -6.05 -3.56 10.44
CA LEU A 53 -5.82 -2.12 10.27
C LEU A 53 -4.73 -1.68 11.26
N PRO A 54 -3.60 -1.12 10.80
CA PRO A 54 -2.51 -0.65 11.67
C PRO A 54 -2.94 0.42 12.68
N ILE A 55 -4.03 1.14 12.39
CA ILE A 55 -4.52 2.27 13.19
C ILE A 55 -4.91 1.83 14.61
N ARG A 56 -5.33 0.56 14.82
CA ARG A 56 -5.73 0.08 16.16
C ARG A 56 -4.55 -0.18 17.10
N GLU A 57 -3.33 -0.37 16.59
CA GLU A 57 -2.14 -0.64 17.40
C GLU A 57 -1.32 0.61 17.72
N PHE A 58 -1.53 1.70 16.97
CA PHE A 58 -1.12 3.01 17.46
C PHE A 58 -2.09 3.38 18.58
N ASP A 59 -1.77 2.95 19.79
CA ASP A 59 -2.41 3.46 20.99
C ASP A 59 -2.04 4.93 21.13
N PHE A 60 -2.81 5.80 20.45
CA PHE A 60 -2.70 7.24 20.51
C PHE A 60 -2.85 7.77 21.95
N ASN A 61 -3.31 6.95 22.89
CA ASN A 61 -3.44 7.30 24.30
C ASN A 61 -2.16 7.02 25.11
N SER A 62 -1.18 6.28 24.58
CA SER A 62 0.06 5.93 25.31
C SER A 62 1.19 6.97 25.20
N GLY A 63 0.97 8.07 24.47
CA GLY A 63 1.91 9.20 24.38
C GLY A 63 1.34 10.52 23.85
N GLY A 64 0.04 10.57 23.55
CA GLY A 64 -0.62 11.74 22.97
C GLY A 64 -0.31 11.93 21.48
N LEU A 65 -1.35 12.15 20.68
CA LEU A 65 -1.21 12.60 19.31
C LEU A 65 -0.44 13.93 19.27
N PRO A 66 0.59 14.08 18.41
CA PRO A 66 1.18 15.40 18.17
C PRO A 66 0.07 16.39 17.78
N SER A 67 0.05 17.58 18.39
CA SER A 67 -1.02 18.55 18.13
C SER A 67 -1.17 18.92 16.65
N SER A 68 -0.07 18.88 15.89
CA SER A 68 -0.07 19.09 14.44
C SER A 68 -0.84 18.04 13.64
N TRP A 69 -1.09 16.86 14.22
CA TRP A 69 -1.82 15.77 13.58
C TRP A 69 -3.32 15.80 13.85
N GLN A 70 -3.77 16.62 14.82
CA GLN A 70 -5.19 16.73 15.20
C GLN A 70 -6.08 17.16 14.03
N VAL A 71 -5.60 18.06 13.16
CA VAL A 71 -6.35 18.52 11.99
C VAL A 71 -6.60 17.43 10.95
N TYR A 72 -5.79 16.37 10.94
CA TYR A 72 -5.88 15.27 9.98
C TYR A 72 -6.68 14.08 10.53
N LEU A 73 -6.73 13.92 11.86
CA LEU A 73 -7.32 12.76 12.54
C LEU A 73 -8.59 13.09 13.35
N GLY A 74 -8.93 14.38 13.48
CA GLY A 74 -9.93 14.93 14.39
C GLY A 74 -11.41 14.63 14.11
N ALA A 75 -11.75 13.48 13.54
CA ALA A 75 -13.15 13.07 13.34
C ALA A 75 -13.40 11.56 13.53
N LEU A 76 -12.48 10.81 14.13
CA LEU A 76 -12.72 9.39 14.47
C LEU A 76 -13.11 9.15 15.94
N VAL A 77 -13.25 10.22 16.73
CA VAL A 77 -13.56 10.13 18.17
C VAL A 77 -14.99 10.59 18.49
N ALA A 78 -15.81 10.95 17.49
CA ALA A 78 -17.13 11.56 17.70
C ALA A 78 -18.33 10.62 17.51
N GLU A 79 -18.14 9.31 17.35
CA GLU A 79 -19.24 8.33 17.30
C GLU A 79 -18.95 7.11 18.18
N SER A 80 -18.85 7.36 19.49
CA SER A 80 -19.09 6.34 20.51
C SER A 80 -19.58 7.03 21.78
N SER A 81 -20.82 7.50 21.72
CA SER A 81 -21.66 7.86 22.87
C SER A 81 -23.11 7.53 22.52
#